data_AF-A0A1S8TT84-F1
#
_entry.id   AF-A0A1S8TT84-F1
#
_cell.length_a   1.000
_cell.length_b   1.000
_cell.length_c   1.000
_cell.angle_alpha   90.00
_cell.angle_beta   90.00
_cell.angle_gamma   90.00
#
_symmetry.space_group_name_H-M   'P 1'
#
loop_
_entity.id
_entity.type
_entity.pdbx_description
1 polymer ?
#
loop_
_entity_poly.entity_id
_entity_poly.type
_entity_poly.pdbx_seq_one_letter_code
_entity_poly.pdbx_strand_id
1 'polypeptide(L)'
;MEINNLKQDINDYLENYFVEKGTYNKIIYDSCSYSLNIGGKRIRPILFSLSYYIYKEDYKKVMPIAAAIEMIHTYSLIHDDLPCMDNDELRRGKPTNHVKFQENIAVLAGDALLNEAMIIMMDYALKNNQNSLKAAHGIAMAAGAEGMIGGQVVDILSEGKTISKEELQYMHAKKTGALIKGSVLAGAILANAPESDLNALEEYGEKLGLVFQIKDDILDVIGDAKILGKNVHVDEENDKTNFISIFGLEKCNELCKTLSEECIKILKNLTVNAECLIELTYALLNREN
;
A
#
# COMPACT_ATOMS: atom_id res chain seq x y z
N MET A 1 5.85 21.18 1.38
CA MET A 1 5.32 20.57 0.15
C MET A 1 3.86 20.23 0.38
N GLU A 2 2.96 20.64 -0.51
CA GLU A 2 1.54 20.25 -0.40
C GLU A 2 1.34 18.82 -0.93
N ILE A 3 0.72 17.96 -0.11
CA ILE A 3 0.46 16.54 -0.44
C ILE A 3 -0.35 16.39 -1.73
N ASN A 4 -1.28 17.32 -2.00
CA ASN A 4 -2.09 17.30 -3.22
C ASN A 4 -1.25 17.50 -4.48
N ASN A 5 -0.24 18.36 -4.46
CA ASN A 5 0.65 18.57 -5.61
C ASN A 5 1.51 17.34 -5.86
N LEU A 6 2.02 16.70 -4.79
CA LEU A 6 2.74 15.44 -4.91
C LEU A 6 1.86 14.33 -5.50
N LYS A 7 0.61 14.21 -5.06
CA LYS A 7 -0.34 13.24 -5.61
C LYS A 7 -0.59 13.48 -7.09
N GLN A 8 -0.75 14.75 -7.49
CA GLN A 8 -0.92 15.10 -8.90
C GLN A 8 0.31 14.73 -9.72
N ASP A 9 1.52 15.08 -9.27
CA ASP A 9 2.77 14.72 -9.95
C ASP A 9 2.93 13.19 -10.11
N ILE A 10 2.52 12.40 -9.11
CA ILE A 10 2.50 10.93 -9.20
C ILE A 10 1.50 10.46 -10.26
N ASN A 11 0.28 11.01 -10.28
CA ASN A 11 -0.72 10.65 -11.28
C ASN A 11 -0.26 11.01 -12.69
N ASP A 12 0.26 12.22 -12.89
CA ASP A 12 0.78 12.67 -14.18
C ASP A 12 1.90 11.76 -14.68
N TYR A 13 2.79 11.33 -13.79
CA TYR A 13 3.84 10.38 -14.16
C TYR A 13 3.28 9.02 -14.60
N LEU A 14 2.34 8.45 -13.84
CA LEU A 14 1.75 7.14 -14.11
C LEU A 14 0.86 7.14 -15.37
N GLU A 15 0.06 8.18 -15.57
CA GLU A 15 -0.81 8.35 -16.73
C GLU A 15 0.00 8.38 -18.03
N ASN A 16 1.18 9.02 -18.00
CA ASN A 16 2.04 9.14 -19.17
C ASN A 16 3.02 7.98 -19.35
N TYR A 17 3.20 7.11 -18.36
CA TYR A 17 4.28 6.11 -18.36
C TYR A 17 4.17 5.07 -19.49
N PHE A 18 2.95 4.65 -19.81
CA PHE A 18 2.67 3.68 -20.87
C PHE A 18 2.23 4.32 -22.20
N VAL A 19 2.20 5.65 -22.27
CA VAL A 19 1.90 6.37 -23.52
C VAL A 19 2.96 5.99 -24.56
N GLU A 20 2.52 5.67 -25.78
CA GLU A 20 3.36 5.19 -26.90
C GLU A 20 4.04 3.82 -26.71
N LYS A 21 3.82 3.12 -25.59
CA LYS A 21 4.34 1.75 -25.44
C LYS A 21 3.50 0.72 -26.20
N GLY A 22 4.21 -0.22 -26.81
CA GLY A 22 3.65 -1.42 -27.43
C GLY A 22 3.38 -1.34 -28.92
N THR A 23 3.40 -2.51 -29.53
CA THR A 23 3.01 -2.72 -30.93
C THR A 23 1.98 -3.85 -30.98
N TYR A 24 2.42 -5.08 -31.25
CA TYR A 24 1.57 -6.28 -31.22
C TYR A 24 1.02 -6.60 -29.83
N ASN A 25 1.76 -6.24 -28.78
CA ASN A 25 1.40 -6.48 -27.39
C ASN A 25 0.66 -5.31 -26.74
N LYS A 26 0.17 -4.31 -27.50
CA LYS A 26 -0.41 -3.07 -26.95
C LYS A 26 -1.46 -3.30 -25.86
N ILE A 27 -2.25 -4.36 -25.97
CA ILE A 27 -3.31 -4.72 -25.01
C ILE A 27 -2.78 -4.84 -23.57
N ILE A 28 -1.53 -5.27 -23.37
CA ILE A 28 -0.95 -5.39 -22.03
C ILE A 28 -0.78 -4.01 -21.38
N TYR A 29 -0.30 -3.03 -22.14
CA TYR A 29 -0.08 -1.67 -21.66
C TYR A 29 -1.41 -0.96 -21.42
N ASP A 30 -2.41 -1.20 -22.27
CA ASP A 30 -3.76 -0.66 -22.06
C ASP A 30 -4.40 -1.24 -20.79
N SER A 31 -4.17 -2.53 -20.51
CA SER A 31 -4.63 -3.19 -19.28
C SER A 31 -3.91 -2.66 -18.02
N CYS A 32 -2.59 -2.56 -18.04
CA CYS A 32 -1.80 -1.99 -16.95
C CYS A 32 -2.22 -0.53 -16.66
N SER A 33 -2.32 0.28 -17.72
CA SER A 33 -2.70 1.69 -17.64
C SER A 33 -4.11 1.85 -17.09
N TYR A 34 -5.05 0.99 -17.47
CA TYR A 34 -6.42 1.04 -16.94
C TYR A 34 -6.43 0.94 -15.41
N SER A 35 -5.83 -0.12 -14.85
CA SER A 35 -5.85 -0.33 -13.39
C SER A 35 -5.04 0.72 -12.63
N LEU A 36 -3.95 1.21 -13.22
CA LEU A 36 -3.20 2.33 -12.63
C LEU A 36 -4.06 3.60 -12.55
N ASN A 37 -4.89 3.88 -13.56
CA ASN A 37 -5.56 5.17 -13.73
C ASN A 37 -7.04 5.20 -13.30
N ILE A 38 -7.63 4.09 -12.84
CA ILE A 38 -9.00 4.08 -12.27
C ILE A 38 -9.11 4.72 -10.87
N GLY A 39 -8.14 5.57 -10.49
CA GLY A 39 -8.11 6.34 -9.24
C GLY A 39 -7.11 5.81 -8.23
N GLY A 40 -7.37 6.06 -6.94
CA GLY A 40 -6.50 5.63 -5.83
C GLY A 40 -6.05 6.78 -4.94
N LYS A 41 -5.81 6.45 -3.67
CA LYS A 41 -5.33 7.43 -2.67
C LYS A 41 -3.83 7.70 -2.81
N ARG A 42 -3.07 6.85 -3.53
CA ARG A 42 -1.61 6.93 -3.75
C ARG A 42 -0.79 6.99 -2.46
N ILE A 43 -1.24 6.28 -1.43
CA ILE A 43 -0.70 6.44 -0.08
C ILE A 43 0.76 5.98 0.00
N ARG A 44 1.07 4.81 -0.58
CA ARG A 44 2.40 4.22 -0.59
C ARG A 44 3.45 5.08 -1.31
N PRO A 45 3.22 5.54 -2.57
CA PRO A 45 4.17 6.43 -3.23
C PRO A 45 4.28 7.80 -2.52
N ILE A 46 3.18 8.33 -1.96
CA ILE A 46 3.24 9.57 -1.16
C ILE A 46 4.11 9.37 0.10
N LEU A 47 3.92 8.27 0.84
CA LEU A 47 4.73 7.95 2.03
C LEU A 47 6.22 7.85 1.68
N PHE A 48 6.55 7.16 0.58
CA PHE A 48 7.92 7.07 0.09
C PHE A 48 8.50 8.45 -0.23
N SER A 49 7.79 9.25 -1.04
CA SER A 49 8.25 10.57 -1.45
C SER A 49 8.38 11.54 -0.28
N LEU A 50 7.46 11.51 0.69
CA LEU A 50 7.55 12.33 1.90
C LEU A 50 8.71 11.89 2.80
N SER A 51 8.91 10.58 2.97
CA SER A 51 10.03 10.06 3.75
C SER A 51 11.39 10.40 3.14
N TYR A 52 11.49 10.44 1.81
CA TYR A 52 12.66 11.03 1.14
C TYR A 52 12.75 12.54 1.37
N TYR A 53 11.62 13.25 1.21
CA TYR A 53 11.54 14.71 1.23
C TYR A 53 12.03 15.33 2.54
N ILE A 54 11.72 14.73 3.69
CA ILE A 54 12.11 15.25 5.01
C ILE A 54 13.65 15.29 5.22
N TYR A 55 14.42 14.57 4.40
CA TYR A 55 15.89 14.60 4.38
C TYR A 55 16.48 15.26 3.12
N LYS A 56 15.73 15.26 2.01
CA LYS A 56 16.15 15.78 0.68
C LYS A 56 14.95 16.40 -0.04
N GLU A 57 14.93 17.72 -0.18
CA GLU A 57 13.75 18.47 -0.68
C GLU A 57 13.34 18.17 -2.15
N ASP A 58 14.16 17.47 -2.93
CA ASP A 58 13.93 17.21 -4.36
C ASP A 58 13.25 15.86 -4.62
N TYR A 59 11.98 15.73 -4.20
CA TYR A 59 11.21 14.50 -4.38
C TYR A 59 10.98 14.12 -5.85
N LYS A 60 11.09 15.07 -6.79
CA LYS A 60 10.87 14.81 -8.22
C LYS A 60 11.93 13.86 -8.78
N LYS A 61 13.15 13.88 -8.23
CA LYS A 61 14.21 12.93 -8.60
C LYS A 61 13.84 11.49 -8.31
N VAL A 62 13.03 11.23 -7.29
CA VAL A 62 12.66 9.87 -6.86
C VAL A 62 11.31 9.42 -7.39
N MET A 63 10.67 10.21 -8.27
CA MET A 63 9.39 9.88 -8.90
C MET A 63 9.36 8.49 -9.56
N PRO A 64 10.42 8.03 -10.27
CA PRO A 64 10.41 6.68 -10.84
C PRO A 64 10.22 5.58 -9.78
N ILE A 65 10.86 5.71 -8.61
CA ILE A 65 10.73 4.73 -7.53
C ILE A 65 9.34 4.81 -6.89
N ALA A 66 8.80 6.02 -6.71
CA ALA A 66 7.43 6.20 -6.23
C ALA A 66 6.42 5.50 -7.17
N ALA A 67 6.56 5.72 -8.48
CA ALA A 67 5.74 5.05 -9.49
C ALA A 67 5.89 3.53 -9.45
N ALA A 68 7.11 3.00 -9.29
CA ALA A 68 7.35 1.56 -9.16
C ALA A 68 6.62 0.95 -7.94
N ILE A 69 6.59 1.65 -6.80
CA ILE A 69 5.83 1.22 -5.61
C ILE A 69 4.32 1.17 -5.91
N GLU A 70 3.78 2.15 -6.63
CA GLU A 70 2.36 2.14 -7.01
C GLU A 70 2.04 1.07 -8.05
N MET A 71 2.97 0.76 -8.97
CA MET A 71 2.85 -0.38 -9.88
C MET A 71 2.82 -1.71 -9.11
N ILE A 72 3.68 -1.86 -8.09
CA ILE A 72 3.68 -3.00 -7.17
C ILE A 72 2.32 -3.14 -6.48
N HIS A 73 1.82 -2.05 -5.91
CA HIS A 73 0.51 -2.06 -5.27
C HIS A 73 -0.62 -2.37 -6.26
N THR A 74 -0.55 -1.83 -7.47
CA THR A 74 -1.61 -2.01 -8.47
C THR A 74 -1.64 -3.42 -9.04
N TYR A 75 -0.49 -4.07 -9.23
CA TYR A 75 -0.51 -5.48 -9.64
C TYR A 75 -1.18 -6.35 -8.59
N SER A 76 -0.91 -6.09 -7.30
CA SER A 76 -1.47 -6.92 -6.23
C SER A 76 -2.99 -6.85 -6.27
N LEU A 77 -3.55 -5.65 -6.49
CA LEU A 77 -5.00 -5.48 -6.64
C LEU A 77 -5.56 -6.18 -7.89
N ILE A 78 -4.85 -6.14 -9.03
CA ILE A 78 -5.29 -6.85 -10.25
C ILE A 78 -5.38 -8.35 -9.99
N HIS A 79 -4.39 -8.92 -9.29
CA HIS A 79 -4.36 -10.35 -8.98
C HIS A 79 -5.36 -10.72 -7.89
N ASP A 80 -5.50 -9.91 -6.83
CA ASP A 80 -6.50 -10.11 -5.77
C ASP A 80 -7.92 -10.16 -6.35
N ASP A 81 -8.22 -9.34 -7.37
CA ASP A 81 -9.54 -9.31 -8.02
C ASP A 81 -9.85 -10.54 -8.90
N LEU A 82 -8.90 -11.44 -9.16
CA LEU A 82 -9.13 -12.57 -10.08
C LEU A 82 -10.18 -13.57 -9.55
N PRO A 83 -10.85 -14.35 -10.42
CA PRO A 83 -11.82 -15.36 -9.99
C PRO A 83 -11.29 -16.46 -9.08
N CYS A 84 -9.98 -16.73 -9.13
CA CYS A 84 -9.33 -17.69 -8.23
C CYS A 84 -8.85 -17.08 -6.91
N MET A 85 -9.17 -15.81 -6.67
CA MET A 85 -8.79 -15.01 -5.50
C MET A 85 -10.10 -14.43 -4.90
N ASP A 86 -10.27 -13.11 -4.82
CA ASP A 86 -11.49 -12.50 -4.24
C ASP A 86 -12.69 -12.52 -5.21
N ASN A 87 -12.47 -12.76 -6.51
CA ASN A 87 -13.51 -12.81 -7.54
C ASN A 87 -14.39 -11.52 -7.60
N ASP A 88 -13.79 -10.36 -7.32
CA ASP A 88 -14.48 -9.07 -7.35
C ASP A 88 -14.78 -8.60 -8.77
N GLU A 89 -16.01 -8.17 -9.04
CA GLU A 89 -16.40 -7.59 -10.33
C GLU A 89 -16.10 -6.08 -10.44
N LEU A 90 -16.02 -5.39 -9.30
CA LEU A 90 -15.85 -3.94 -9.22
C LEU A 90 -14.69 -3.52 -8.32
N ARG A 91 -13.87 -2.59 -8.79
CA ARG A 91 -12.87 -1.87 -7.98
C ARG A 91 -12.99 -0.37 -8.21
N ARG A 92 -13.13 0.39 -7.12
CA ARG A 92 -13.32 1.86 -7.14
C ARG A 92 -14.51 2.29 -8.02
N GLY A 93 -15.59 1.51 -8.00
CA GLY A 93 -16.80 1.77 -8.80
C GLY A 93 -16.62 1.57 -10.31
N LYS A 94 -15.55 0.90 -10.75
CA LYS A 94 -15.28 0.52 -12.15
C LYS A 94 -15.10 -1.00 -12.25
N PRO A 95 -15.34 -1.61 -13.42
CA PRO A 95 -15.07 -3.03 -13.63
C PRO A 95 -13.63 -3.39 -13.24
N THR A 96 -13.42 -4.51 -12.54
CA THR A 96 -12.08 -5.03 -12.28
C THR A 96 -11.38 -5.38 -13.60
N ASN A 97 -10.06 -5.56 -13.53
CA ASN A 97 -9.25 -5.74 -14.73
C ASN A 97 -9.69 -6.97 -15.52
N HIS A 98 -9.93 -8.10 -14.84
CA HIS A 98 -10.32 -9.35 -15.48
C HIS A 98 -11.73 -9.27 -16.12
N VAL A 99 -12.66 -8.52 -15.52
CA VAL A 99 -13.98 -8.27 -16.13
C VAL A 99 -13.83 -7.48 -17.44
N LYS A 100 -12.92 -6.51 -17.48
CA LYS A 100 -12.73 -5.65 -18.64
C LYS A 100 -11.89 -6.28 -19.76
N PHE A 101 -10.83 -7.00 -19.40
CA PHE A 101 -9.81 -7.49 -20.34
C PHE A 101 -9.70 -9.01 -20.43
N GLN A 102 -10.54 -9.75 -19.69
CA GLN A 102 -10.45 -11.19 -19.47
C GLN A 102 -9.31 -11.59 -18.53
N GLU A 103 -9.46 -12.76 -17.90
CA GLU A 103 -8.56 -13.27 -16.85
C GLU A 103 -7.11 -13.40 -17.33
N ASN A 104 -6.91 -13.94 -18.54
CA ASN A 104 -5.58 -14.14 -19.10
C ASN A 104 -4.79 -12.83 -19.27
N ILE A 105 -5.45 -11.75 -19.70
CA ILE A 105 -4.82 -10.44 -19.83
C ILE A 105 -4.62 -9.81 -18.45
N ALA A 106 -5.54 -10.00 -17.50
CA ALA A 106 -5.39 -9.49 -16.13
C ALA A 106 -4.19 -10.12 -15.41
N VAL A 107 -4.02 -11.45 -15.50
CA VAL A 107 -2.84 -12.14 -14.95
C VAL A 107 -1.56 -11.54 -15.51
N LEU A 108 -1.46 -11.45 -16.85
CA LEU A 108 -0.29 -10.90 -17.52
C LEU A 108 -0.07 -9.43 -17.18
N ALA A 109 -1.13 -8.63 -16.98
CA ALA A 109 -1.01 -7.22 -16.63
C ALA A 109 -0.42 -7.04 -15.23
N GLY A 110 -0.81 -7.89 -14.28
CA GLY A 110 -0.18 -7.92 -12.98
C GLY A 110 1.30 -8.30 -13.07
N ASP A 111 1.64 -9.36 -13.80
CA ASP A 111 3.03 -9.78 -14.02
C ASP A 111 3.87 -8.69 -14.70
N ALA A 112 3.28 -7.99 -15.67
CA ALA A 112 3.92 -6.89 -16.37
C ALA A 112 4.19 -5.70 -15.45
N LEU A 113 3.24 -5.30 -14.61
CA LEU A 113 3.44 -4.21 -13.63
C LEU A 113 4.52 -4.55 -12.60
N LEU A 114 4.55 -5.79 -12.10
CA LEU A 114 5.61 -6.24 -11.19
C LEU A 114 6.98 -6.17 -11.86
N ASN A 115 7.11 -6.70 -13.08
CA ASN A 115 8.37 -6.65 -13.82
C ASN A 115 8.79 -5.21 -14.17
N GLU A 116 7.85 -4.38 -14.58
CA GLU A 116 8.13 -2.98 -14.92
C GLU A 116 8.61 -2.19 -13.70
N ALA A 117 8.00 -2.42 -12.52
CA ALA A 117 8.48 -1.84 -11.27
C ALA A 117 9.93 -2.24 -10.98
N MET A 118 10.29 -3.52 -11.18
CA MET A 118 11.66 -3.99 -10.99
C MET A 118 12.63 -3.34 -12.00
N ILE A 119 12.25 -3.24 -13.27
CA ILE A 119 13.03 -2.56 -14.31
C ILE A 119 13.30 -1.11 -13.91
N ILE A 120 12.27 -0.36 -13.52
CA ILE A 120 12.40 1.04 -13.08
C ILE A 120 13.37 1.15 -11.90
N MET A 121 13.21 0.30 -10.88
CA MET A 121 14.06 0.32 -9.70
C MET A 121 15.53 -0.02 -10.02
N MET A 122 15.77 -1.02 -10.88
CA MET A 122 17.11 -1.40 -11.32
C MET A 122 17.77 -0.30 -12.17
N ASP A 123 17.05 0.25 -13.16
CA ASP A 123 17.56 1.34 -14.00
C ASP A 123 17.89 2.58 -13.19
N TYR A 124 17.06 2.90 -12.19
CA TYR A 124 17.34 3.97 -11.25
C TYR A 124 18.59 3.64 -10.43
N ALA A 125 18.72 2.41 -9.92
CA ALA A 125 19.87 2.01 -9.11
C ALA A 125 21.19 2.07 -9.89
N LEU A 126 21.21 1.61 -11.15
CA LEU A 126 22.38 1.63 -12.03
C LEU A 126 22.89 3.04 -12.31
N LYS A 127 22.00 4.04 -12.29
CA LYS A 127 22.33 5.46 -12.54
C LYS A 127 22.68 6.24 -11.28
N ASN A 128 22.48 5.66 -10.09
CA ASN A 128 22.63 6.33 -8.81
C ASN A 128 23.64 5.58 -7.90
N ASN A 129 23.51 5.70 -6.58
CA ASN A 129 24.48 5.21 -5.60
C ASN A 129 23.98 3.95 -4.87
N GLN A 130 24.80 3.38 -3.99
CA GLN A 130 24.45 2.17 -3.24
C GLN A 130 23.15 2.26 -2.44
N ASN A 131 22.73 3.45 -1.98
CA ASN A 131 21.47 3.60 -1.25
C ASN A 131 20.25 3.35 -2.14
N SER A 132 20.36 3.67 -3.44
CA SER A 132 19.29 3.36 -4.39
C SER A 132 19.09 1.85 -4.60
N LEU A 133 20.19 1.08 -4.61
CA LEU A 133 20.12 -0.39 -4.62
C LEU A 133 19.53 -0.93 -3.32
N LYS A 134 19.92 -0.39 -2.16
CA LYS A 134 19.36 -0.79 -0.85
C LYS A 134 17.85 -0.51 -0.77
N ALA A 135 17.41 0.65 -1.25
CA ALA A 135 16.00 1.02 -1.30
C ALA A 135 15.20 0.07 -2.21
N ALA A 136 15.70 -0.18 -3.43
CA ALA A 136 15.10 -1.14 -4.37
C ALA A 136 14.98 -2.54 -3.76
N HIS A 137 16.05 -3.03 -3.11
CA HIS A 137 16.04 -4.31 -2.42
C HIS A 137 15.00 -4.36 -1.30
N GLY A 138 14.91 -3.31 -0.48
CA GLY A 138 13.90 -3.22 0.59
C GLY A 138 12.46 -3.25 0.06
N ILE A 139 12.18 -2.55 -1.04
CA ILE A 139 10.87 -2.57 -1.70
C ILE A 139 10.56 -3.98 -2.24
N ALA A 140 11.52 -4.62 -2.92
CA ALA A 140 11.36 -5.97 -3.46
C ALA A 140 11.09 -7.01 -2.36
N MET A 141 11.81 -6.93 -1.23
CA MET A 141 11.57 -7.78 -0.06
C MET A 141 10.18 -7.55 0.54
N ALA A 142 9.75 -6.28 0.66
CA ALA A 142 8.42 -5.94 1.16
C ALA A 142 7.28 -6.41 0.25
N ALA A 143 7.51 -6.48 -1.06
CA ALA A 143 6.55 -6.97 -2.04
C ALA A 143 6.54 -8.51 -2.20
N GLY A 144 7.64 -9.18 -1.82
CA GLY A 144 7.87 -10.60 -2.07
C GLY A 144 7.18 -11.56 -1.09
N ALA A 145 7.62 -12.82 -1.11
CA ALA A 145 7.07 -13.90 -0.29
C ALA A 145 7.23 -13.68 1.23
N GLU A 146 8.28 -12.97 1.65
CA GLU A 146 8.48 -12.57 3.05
C GLU A 146 7.72 -11.29 3.41
N GLY A 147 6.94 -10.74 2.48
CA GLY A 147 6.18 -9.50 2.61
C GLY A 147 4.75 -9.68 2.11
N MET A 148 4.30 -8.78 1.24
CA MET A 148 2.93 -8.70 0.73
C MET A 148 2.38 -10.03 0.21
N ILE A 149 3.14 -10.74 -0.62
CA ILE A 149 2.70 -12.05 -1.17
C ILE A 149 2.53 -13.08 -0.04
N GLY A 150 3.44 -13.11 0.95
CA GLY A 150 3.31 -14.02 2.09
C GLY A 150 2.05 -13.76 2.90
N GLY A 151 1.73 -12.49 3.11
CA GLY A 151 0.47 -12.09 3.75
C GLY A 151 -0.76 -12.52 2.96
N GLN A 152 -0.72 -12.35 1.63
CA GLN A 152 -1.81 -12.80 0.75
C GLN A 152 -1.99 -14.32 0.77
N VAL A 153 -0.89 -15.09 0.82
CA VAL A 153 -0.97 -16.55 0.97
C VAL A 153 -1.65 -16.94 2.29
N VAL A 154 -1.28 -16.29 3.39
CA VAL A 154 -1.92 -16.57 4.69
C VAL A 154 -3.40 -16.20 4.65
N ASP A 155 -3.77 -15.09 4.03
CA ASP A 155 -5.17 -14.67 3.88
C ASP A 155 -6.02 -15.71 3.14
N ILE A 156 -5.57 -16.18 1.97
CA ILE A 156 -6.25 -17.24 1.21
C ILE A 156 -6.37 -18.53 2.02
N LEU A 157 -5.30 -18.93 2.71
CA LEU A 157 -5.32 -20.16 3.51
C LEU A 157 -6.19 -20.05 4.77
N SER A 158 -6.51 -18.82 5.20
CA SER A 158 -7.33 -18.52 6.37
C SER A 158 -8.82 -18.39 6.03
N GLU A 159 -9.18 -18.34 4.75
CA GLU A 159 -10.57 -18.21 4.32
C GLU A 159 -11.42 -19.40 4.80
N GLY A 160 -12.58 -19.08 5.38
CA GLY A 160 -13.47 -20.07 6.00
C GLY A 160 -12.93 -20.71 7.28
N LYS A 161 -11.91 -20.12 7.92
CA LYS A 161 -11.29 -20.65 9.14
C LYS A 161 -11.20 -19.59 10.24
N THR A 162 -11.36 -20.03 11.47
CA THR A 162 -10.94 -19.26 12.64
C THR A 162 -9.42 -19.33 12.76
N ILE A 163 -8.76 -18.18 12.75
CA ILE A 163 -7.30 -18.07 12.95
C ILE A 163 -6.98 -17.46 14.31
N SER A 164 -5.78 -17.77 14.81
CA SER A 164 -5.26 -17.16 16.03
C SER A 164 -5.01 -15.66 15.86
N LYS A 165 -4.93 -14.95 16.98
CA LYS A 165 -4.54 -13.54 17.00
C LYS A 165 -3.18 -13.33 16.35
N GLU A 166 -2.24 -14.22 16.62
CA GLU A 166 -0.87 -14.16 16.11
C GLU A 166 -0.84 -14.32 14.58
N GLU A 167 -1.64 -15.25 14.04
CA GLU A 167 -1.81 -15.42 12.59
C GLU A 167 -2.46 -14.20 11.94
N LEU A 168 -3.53 -13.65 12.54
CA LEU A 168 -4.18 -12.44 12.04
C LEU A 168 -3.20 -11.25 11.99
N GLN A 169 -2.43 -11.07 13.06
CA GLN A 169 -1.42 -10.01 13.15
C GLN A 169 -0.31 -10.21 12.10
N TYR A 170 0.17 -11.44 11.90
CA TYR A 170 1.14 -11.76 10.87
C TYR A 170 0.58 -11.46 9.47
N MET A 171 -0.61 -11.95 9.16
CA MET A 171 -1.29 -11.77 7.88
C MET A 171 -1.36 -10.28 7.50
N HIS A 172 -1.87 -9.43 8.39
CA HIS A 172 -2.02 -8.00 8.11
C HIS A 172 -0.69 -7.24 8.11
N ALA A 173 0.25 -7.61 9.00
CA ALA A 173 1.59 -7.03 9.00
C ALA A 173 2.31 -7.29 7.68
N LYS A 174 2.03 -8.42 7.03
CA LYS A 174 2.60 -8.80 5.73
C LYS A 174 1.81 -8.25 4.56
N LYS A 175 0.52 -8.58 4.43
CA LYS A 175 -0.36 -8.23 3.29
C LYS A 175 -0.42 -6.72 3.07
N THR A 176 -0.65 -5.96 4.14
CA THR A 176 -0.83 -4.50 4.06
C THR A 176 0.40 -3.76 4.59
N GLY A 177 0.89 -4.16 5.77
CA GLY A 177 1.92 -3.43 6.50
C GLY A 177 3.30 -3.44 5.84
N ALA A 178 3.70 -4.55 5.22
CA ALA A 178 5.06 -4.70 4.70
C ALA A 178 5.38 -3.66 3.64
N LEU A 179 4.48 -3.43 2.68
CA LEU A 179 4.71 -2.45 1.62
C LEU A 179 4.58 -0.99 2.10
N ILE A 180 3.75 -0.72 3.12
CA ILE A 180 3.71 0.59 3.80
C ILE A 180 5.05 0.87 4.46
N LYS A 181 5.55 -0.06 5.29
CA LYS A 181 6.86 0.03 5.95
C LYS A 181 7.99 0.16 4.93
N GLY A 182 7.98 -0.69 3.90
CA GLY A 182 8.96 -0.67 2.82
C GLY A 182 8.99 0.66 2.08
N SER A 183 7.83 1.29 1.85
CA SER A 183 7.74 2.61 1.21
C SER A 183 8.42 3.69 2.06
N VAL A 184 8.12 3.73 3.36
CA VAL A 184 8.73 4.69 4.29
C VAL A 184 10.25 4.48 4.35
N LEU A 185 10.69 3.26 4.66
CA LEU A 185 12.12 2.98 4.82
C LEU A 185 12.91 3.23 3.53
N ALA A 186 12.37 2.84 2.37
CA ALA A 186 13.05 3.06 1.10
C ALA A 186 13.30 4.56 0.82
N GLY A 187 12.35 5.44 1.18
CA GLY A 187 12.51 6.88 1.04
C GLY A 187 13.66 7.42 1.88
N ALA A 188 13.68 7.08 3.17
CA ALA A 188 14.73 7.52 4.09
C ALA A 188 16.11 6.92 3.77
N ILE A 189 16.17 5.64 3.41
CA ILE A 189 17.41 4.97 2.96
C ILE A 189 17.98 5.70 1.74
N LEU A 190 17.13 5.94 0.72
CA LEU A 190 17.54 6.61 -0.50
C LEU A 190 18.05 8.04 -0.23
N ALA A 191 17.47 8.71 0.77
CA ALA A 191 17.88 10.04 1.21
C ALA A 191 19.14 10.06 2.10
N ASN A 192 19.67 8.89 2.46
CA ASN A 192 20.79 8.71 3.38
C ASN A 192 20.49 9.24 4.79
N ALA A 193 19.31 8.91 5.33
CA ALA A 193 18.92 9.24 6.69
C ALA A 193 19.87 8.62 7.75
N PRO A 194 20.05 9.24 8.93
CA PRO A 194 20.80 8.66 10.03
C PRO A 194 20.22 7.32 10.51
N GLU A 195 21.06 6.42 11.00
CA GLU A 195 20.64 5.10 11.48
C GLU A 195 19.60 5.16 12.60
N SER A 196 19.71 6.14 13.51
CA SER A 196 18.71 6.38 14.56
C SER A 196 17.32 6.65 13.99
N ASP A 197 17.26 7.43 12.91
CA ASP A 197 16.02 7.77 12.23
C ASP A 197 15.48 6.61 11.41
N LEU A 198 16.35 5.78 10.81
CA LEU A 198 15.93 4.57 10.11
C LEU A 198 15.24 3.59 11.06
N ASN A 199 15.80 3.38 12.26
CA ASN A 199 15.18 2.53 13.29
C ASN A 199 13.83 3.09 13.75
N ALA A 200 13.74 4.41 13.96
CA ALA A 200 12.50 5.08 14.32
C ALA A 200 11.45 4.96 13.20
N LEU A 201 11.85 5.17 11.94
CA LEU A 201 10.96 5.06 10.78
C LEU A 201 10.51 3.62 10.50
N GLU A 202 11.33 2.63 10.86
CA GLU A 202 10.92 1.22 10.84
C GLU A 202 9.76 0.99 11.82
N GLU A 203 9.93 1.39 13.08
CA GLU A 203 8.89 1.28 14.11
C GLU A 203 7.61 2.03 13.70
N TYR A 204 7.76 3.24 13.16
CA TYR A 204 6.65 4.02 12.64
C TYR A 204 5.93 3.30 11.49
N GLY A 205 6.66 2.72 10.54
CA GLY A 205 6.09 1.99 9.40
C GLY A 205 5.31 0.75 9.82
N GLU A 206 5.79 0.02 10.83
CA GLU A 206 5.10 -1.15 11.40
C GLU A 206 3.78 -0.74 12.07
N LYS A 207 3.84 0.28 12.95
CA LYS A 207 2.65 0.79 13.64
C LYS A 207 1.64 1.38 12.66
N LEU A 208 2.10 2.15 11.68
CA LEU A 208 1.26 2.75 10.64
C LEU A 208 0.55 1.66 9.84
N GLY A 209 1.27 0.61 9.42
CA GLY A 209 0.68 -0.51 8.69
C GLY A 209 -0.42 -1.22 9.47
N LEU A 210 -0.19 -1.48 10.76
CA LEU A 210 -1.17 -2.11 11.64
C LEU A 210 -2.42 -1.23 11.84
N VAL A 211 -2.24 0.03 12.21
CA VAL A 211 -3.38 0.93 12.45
C VAL A 211 -4.17 1.21 11.17
N PHE A 212 -3.51 1.22 10.01
CA PHE A 212 -4.17 1.36 8.73
C PHE A 212 -5.19 0.25 8.50
N GLN A 213 -4.81 -0.99 8.81
CA GLN A 213 -5.70 -2.14 8.68
C GLN A 213 -6.83 -2.12 9.70
N ILE A 214 -6.53 -1.86 10.98
CA ILE A 214 -7.58 -1.76 12.01
C ILE A 214 -8.60 -0.70 11.62
N LYS A 215 -8.14 0.42 11.04
CA LYS A 215 -9.01 1.48 10.55
C LYS A 215 -9.87 1.03 9.36
N ASP A 216 -9.32 0.25 8.42
CA ASP A 216 -10.11 -0.33 7.31
C ASP A 216 -11.20 -1.26 7.86
N ASP A 217 -10.86 -2.20 8.74
CA ASP A 217 -11.83 -3.11 9.37
C ASP A 217 -12.95 -2.35 10.11
N ILE A 218 -12.62 -1.23 10.79
CA ILE A 218 -13.62 -0.36 11.45
C ILE A 218 -14.53 0.30 10.41
N LEU A 219 -13.97 0.82 9.32
CA LEU A 219 -14.72 1.54 8.28
C LEU A 219 -15.66 0.60 7.52
N ASP A 220 -15.24 -0.64 7.28
CA ASP A 220 -16.06 -1.65 6.61
C ASP A 220 -17.31 -1.95 7.46
N VAL A 221 -17.14 -2.23 8.76
CA VAL A 221 -18.27 -2.49 9.68
C VAL A 221 -19.22 -1.30 9.80
N ILE A 222 -18.70 -0.06 9.86
CA ILE A 222 -19.53 1.15 9.95
C ILE A 222 -20.24 1.45 8.62
N GLY A 223 -19.55 1.21 7.50
CA GLY A 223 -20.09 1.38 6.15
C GLY A 223 -21.29 0.47 5.92
N ASP A 224 -21.14 -0.81 6.25
CA ASP A 224 -22.20 -1.80 6.16
C ASP A 224 -23.42 -1.42 7.02
N ALA A 225 -23.18 -0.92 8.24
CA ALA A 225 -24.25 -0.45 9.13
C ALA A 225 -25.09 0.68 8.51
N LYS A 226 -24.44 1.63 7.81
CA LYS A 226 -25.12 2.74 7.15
C LYS A 226 -25.93 2.28 5.94
N ILE A 227 -25.43 1.28 5.20
CA ILE A 227 -26.09 0.74 4.00
C ILE A 227 -27.29 -0.14 4.38
N LEU A 228 -27.15 -0.97 5.42
CA LEU A 228 -28.15 -1.97 5.82
C LEU A 228 -29.25 -1.41 6.73
N GLY A 229 -29.09 -0.23 7.33
CA GLY A 229 -30.13 0.46 8.11
C GLY A 229 -30.60 -0.31 9.35
N LYS A 230 -29.86 -1.33 9.81
CA LYS A 230 -30.11 -2.14 11.00
C LYS A 230 -28.87 -2.18 11.87
N ASN A 231 -29.07 -2.43 13.18
CA ASN A 231 -27.98 -2.83 14.07
C ASN A 231 -27.28 -4.02 13.42
N VAL A 232 -26.04 -3.82 12.97
CA VAL A 232 -25.18 -4.87 12.43
C VAL A 232 -24.90 -5.82 13.57
N HIS A 233 -25.80 -6.77 13.79
CA HIS A 233 -25.35 -8.09 14.17
C HIS A 233 -24.55 -8.53 12.96
N VAL A 234 -23.22 -8.58 13.15
CA VAL A 234 -22.25 -9.14 12.21
C VAL A 234 -22.87 -10.42 11.69
N ASP A 235 -23.35 -10.40 10.45
CA ASP A 235 -23.98 -11.56 9.85
C ASP A 235 -22.95 -12.69 9.91
N GLU A 236 -23.35 -13.79 10.54
CA GLU A 236 -22.61 -15.05 10.69
C GLU A 236 -22.27 -15.71 9.32
N GLU A 237 -22.52 -15.02 8.20
CA GLU A 237 -22.27 -15.52 6.84
C GLU A 237 -20.86 -15.17 6.31
N ASN A 238 -20.11 -14.27 6.96
CA ASN A 238 -18.70 -14.07 6.67
C ASN A 238 -17.84 -14.73 7.76
N ASP A 239 -17.48 -16.00 7.56
CA ASP A 239 -16.50 -16.76 8.37
C ASP A 239 -15.07 -16.15 8.41
N LYS A 240 -14.90 -14.89 8.00
CA LYS A 240 -13.62 -14.16 8.01
C LYS A 240 -13.33 -13.59 9.39
N THR A 241 -12.24 -14.06 10.00
CA THR A 241 -11.70 -13.51 11.24
C THR A 241 -11.02 -12.15 10.94
N ASN A 242 -11.42 -11.08 11.63
CA ASN A 242 -10.84 -9.74 11.47
C ASN A 242 -10.57 -9.10 12.86
N PHE A 243 -9.99 -7.89 12.90
CA PHE A 243 -9.67 -7.27 14.20
C PHE A 243 -10.92 -7.03 15.04
N ILE A 244 -12.05 -6.66 14.43
CA ILE A 244 -13.29 -6.39 15.15
C ILE A 244 -13.86 -7.67 15.75
N SER A 245 -13.82 -8.80 15.03
CA SER A 245 -14.32 -10.07 15.54
C SER A 245 -13.46 -10.62 16.70
N ILE A 246 -12.14 -10.37 16.69
CA ILE A 246 -11.24 -10.80 17.77
C ILE A 246 -11.29 -9.87 18.99
N PHE A 247 -11.23 -8.55 18.80
CA PHE A 247 -11.02 -7.59 19.89
C PHE A 247 -12.27 -6.79 20.28
N GLY A 248 -13.26 -6.73 19.40
CA GLY A 248 -14.41 -5.84 19.53
C GLY A 248 -14.12 -4.40 19.11
N LEU A 249 -15.16 -3.71 18.66
CA LEU A 249 -15.09 -2.35 18.11
C LEU A 249 -14.48 -1.33 19.09
N GLU A 250 -14.86 -1.37 20.36
CA GLU A 250 -14.33 -0.44 21.38
C GLU A 250 -12.81 -0.59 21.52
N LYS A 251 -12.31 -1.83 21.58
CA LYS A 251 -10.88 -2.09 21.72
C LYS A 251 -10.11 -1.72 20.47
N CYS A 252 -10.66 -1.96 19.28
CA CYS A 252 -10.07 -1.53 18.02
C CYS A 252 -9.94 0.00 17.96
N ASN A 253 -10.95 0.75 18.41
CA ASN A 253 -10.87 2.21 18.49
C ASN A 253 -9.78 2.69 19.47
N GLU A 254 -9.67 2.06 20.64
CA GLU A 254 -8.59 2.35 21.61
C GLU A 254 -7.21 2.07 21.00
N LEU A 255 -7.03 0.90 20.38
CA LEU A 255 -5.79 0.52 19.70
C LEU A 255 -5.44 1.51 18.59
N CYS A 256 -6.42 1.89 17.77
CA CYS A 256 -6.22 2.91 16.74
C CYS A 256 -5.70 4.21 17.34
N LYS A 257 -6.32 4.70 18.42
CA LYS A 257 -5.90 5.93 19.08
C LYS A 257 -4.47 5.83 19.63
N THR A 258 -4.17 4.76 20.38
CA THR A 258 -2.83 4.58 20.98
C THR A 258 -1.75 4.46 19.91
N LEU A 259 -1.94 3.62 18.89
CA LEU A 259 -0.98 3.46 17.79
C LEU A 259 -0.80 4.76 17.00
N SER A 260 -1.88 5.52 16.81
CA SER A 260 -1.83 6.84 16.18
C SER A 260 -0.92 7.80 16.96
N GLU A 261 -1.14 7.91 18.28
CA GLU A 261 -0.33 8.78 19.15
C GLU A 261 1.14 8.37 19.17
N GLU A 262 1.43 7.06 19.17
CA GLU A 262 2.78 6.52 19.06
C GLU A 262 3.45 6.89 17.72
N CYS A 263 2.75 6.70 16.59
CA CYS A 263 3.25 7.11 15.28
C CYS A 263 3.64 8.60 15.26
N ILE A 264 2.77 9.47 15.78
CA ILE A 264 3.05 10.92 15.83
C ILE A 264 4.24 11.23 16.73
N LYS A 265 4.36 10.55 17.89
CA LYS A 265 5.49 10.73 18.81
C LYS A 265 6.81 10.32 18.16
N ILE A 266 6.84 9.22 17.41
CA ILE A 266 8.02 8.77 16.68
C ILE A 266 8.45 9.83 15.66
N LEU A 267 7.52 10.31 14.83
CA LEU A 267 7.83 11.32 13.81
C LEU A 267 8.34 12.64 14.40
N LYS A 268 7.83 13.06 15.57
CA LYS A 268 8.29 14.26 16.28
C LYS A 268 9.71 14.15 16.85
N ASN A 269 10.21 12.93 17.05
CA ASN A 269 11.51 12.67 17.63
C ASN A 269 12.61 12.39 16.59
N LEU A 270 12.27 12.44 15.29
CA LEU A 270 13.27 12.33 14.22
C LEU A 270 14.26 13.49 14.29
N THR A 271 15.45 13.28 13.73
CA THR A 271 16.49 14.34 13.67
C THR A 271 16.14 15.51 12.74
N VAL A 272 15.08 15.38 11.94
CA VAL A 272 14.61 16.35 10.96
C VAL A 272 13.15 16.73 11.20
N ASN A 273 12.70 17.85 10.62
CA ASN A 273 11.30 18.23 10.65
C ASN A 273 10.46 17.28 9.76
N ALA A 274 9.52 16.57 10.38
CA ALA A 274 8.64 15.61 9.72
C ALA A 274 7.16 16.05 9.66
N GLU A 275 6.88 17.36 9.70
CA GLU A 275 5.50 17.90 9.76
C GLU A 275 4.61 17.35 8.63
N CYS A 276 5.14 17.27 7.42
CA CYS A 276 4.38 16.74 6.29
C CYS A 276 4.02 15.24 6.42
N LEU A 277 4.87 14.42 7.06
CA LEU A 277 4.54 13.03 7.39
C LEU A 277 3.53 12.96 8.54
N ILE A 278 3.63 13.85 9.53
CA ILE A 278 2.67 13.98 10.64
C ILE A 278 1.28 14.33 10.10
N GLU A 279 1.19 15.32 9.20
CA GLU A 279 -0.06 15.72 8.54
C GLU A 279 -0.68 14.56 7.76
N LEU A 280 0.11 13.84 6.95
CA LEU A 280 -0.38 12.66 6.24
C LEU A 280 -0.85 11.58 7.23
N THR A 281 -0.08 11.32 8.28
CA THR A 281 -0.43 10.32 9.30
C THR A 281 -1.78 10.65 9.92
N TYR A 282 -2.01 11.90 10.34
CA TYR A 282 -3.32 12.32 10.84
C TYR A 282 -4.43 12.14 9.80
N ALA A 283 -4.19 12.51 8.54
CA ALA A 283 -5.18 12.36 7.47
C ALA A 283 -5.56 10.88 7.23
N LEU A 284 -4.59 9.96 7.29
CA LEU A 284 -4.82 8.53 7.12
C LEU A 284 -5.63 7.92 8.26
N LEU A 285 -5.38 8.37 9.49
CA LEU A 285 -5.95 7.79 10.71
C LEU A 285 -7.35 8.35 11.02
N ASN A 286 -7.60 9.60 10.61
CA ASN A 286 -8.89 10.26 10.76
C ASN A 286 -9.79 10.15 9.52
N ARG A 287 -9.42 9.32 8.54
CA ARG A 287 -10.22 9.16 7.32
C ARG A 287 -11.60 8.59 7.61
N GLU A 288 -12.57 9.01 6.81
CA GLU A 288 -13.96 8.55 6.85
C GLU A 288 -14.29 7.59 5.69
N ASN A 289 -13.37 7.43 4.73
CA ASN A 289 -13.48 6.56 3.56
C ASN A 289 -12.10 6.12 3.06
#